data_AF-A0A2C5ZPY4-F1
#
_entry.id   AF-A0A2C5ZPY4-F1
#
_cell.length_a   1.000
_cell.length_b   1.000
_cell.length_c   1.000
_cell.angle_alpha   90.00
_cell.angle_beta   90.00
_cell.angle_gamma   90.00
#
_symmetry.space_group_name_H-M   'P 1'
#
loop_
_entity.id
_entity.type
_entity.pdbx_description
1 polymer ?
#
loop_
_entity_poly.entity_id
_entity_poly.type
_entity_poly.pdbx_seq_one_letter_code
_entity_poly.pdbx_strand_id
1 'polypeptide(L)'
;MLSWRGFVTATLVALQVVSADQSPGQSTFVSPSNDLAFALTVPDNASSDIYFSLRSHRFNSWAAVGLGSHDMKGALYLFIYPSLRGNNITFSPRLAYDNYEPFYFDKVGWEVLPGSGIDGEYIVFNARCFEHCRSWPAGSSDSGYIDVSSPSQRAIYALGPKEIFHSDNPAANLKYHREYGVFTIDMKRTQGVPDAPVLNSSSRSDGTFLDSSTHAGKDVLNMVHSVFMLFFMVVMFIGYTLARLNISCQSALSARMLSWSPGHRSCLPPLLTCH
;
A
#
# COMPACT_ATOMS: atom_id res chain seq x y z
N MET A 1 10.19 -84.81 -2.38
CA MET A 1 9.23 -83.68 -2.32
C MET A 1 9.97 -82.49 -1.72
N LEU A 2 10.55 -81.61 -2.54
CA LEU A 2 11.18 -80.37 -2.08
C LEU A 2 10.34 -79.18 -2.56
N SER A 3 9.82 -78.43 -1.58
CA SER A 3 8.99 -77.24 -1.76
C SER A 3 9.90 -76.01 -1.92
N TRP A 4 9.91 -75.40 -3.11
CA TRP A 4 10.58 -74.12 -3.37
C TRP A 4 9.59 -72.97 -3.13
N ARG A 5 9.79 -72.18 -2.06
CA ARG A 5 9.05 -70.93 -1.83
C ARG A 5 9.84 -69.77 -2.45
N GLY A 6 9.38 -69.28 -3.60
CA GLY A 6 9.90 -68.04 -4.18
C GLY A 6 9.35 -66.83 -3.42
N PHE A 7 10.22 -65.99 -2.89
CA PHE A 7 9.87 -64.68 -2.37
C PHE A 7 10.06 -63.64 -3.48
N VAL A 8 8.99 -62.95 -3.87
CA VAL A 8 9.04 -61.79 -4.77
C VAL A 8 9.20 -60.55 -3.88
N THR A 9 10.37 -59.94 -3.89
CA THR A 9 10.61 -58.64 -3.25
C THR A 9 10.20 -57.52 -4.20
N ALA A 10 9.08 -56.86 -3.92
CA ALA A 10 8.68 -55.65 -4.61
C ALA A 10 9.50 -54.46 -4.07
N THR A 11 10.39 -53.92 -4.89
CA THR A 11 11.11 -52.68 -4.61
C THR A 11 10.19 -51.48 -4.86
N LEU A 12 9.75 -50.85 -3.77
CA LEU A 12 9.10 -49.54 -3.81
C LEU A 12 10.17 -48.48 -4.12
N VAL A 13 10.15 -47.96 -5.36
CA VAL A 13 10.89 -46.73 -5.70
C VAL A 13 10.05 -45.55 -5.19
N ALA A 14 10.50 -44.91 -4.12
CA ALA A 14 9.92 -43.65 -3.68
C ALA A 14 10.33 -42.56 -4.68
N LEU A 15 9.36 -42.02 -5.45
CA LEU A 15 9.56 -40.76 -6.14
C LEU A 15 9.74 -39.67 -5.07
N GLN A 16 10.96 -39.13 -4.98
CA GLN A 16 11.18 -37.92 -4.21
C GLN A 16 10.53 -36.76 -4.97
N VAL A 17 9.42 -36.25 -4.43
CA VAL A 17 8.89 -34.94 -4.80
C VAL A 17 9.92 -33.92 -4.31
N VAL A 18 10.70 -33.35 -5.22
CA VAL A 18 11.56 -32.21 -4.92
C VAL A 18 10.63 -31.03 -4.63
N SER A 19 10.52 -30.66 -3.36
CA SER A 19 9.92 -29.39 -2.95
C SER A 19 10.75 -28.25 -3.53
N ALA A 20 10.19 -27.51 -4.49
CA ALA A 20 10.75 -26.27 -4.97
C ALA A 20 10.47 -25.15 -3.95
N ASP A 21 11.17 -25.11 -2.81
CA ASP A 21 11.12 -23.90 -1.96
C ASP A 21 12.26 -23.71 -0.95
N GLN A 22 13.50 -24.06 -1.30
CA GLN A 22 14.68 -23.55 -0.58
C GLN A 22 15.75 -23.24 -1.63
N SER A 23 15.58 -22.11 -2.33
CA SER A 23 16.65 -21.59 -3.19
C SER A 23 17.67 -20.88 -2.30
N PRO A 24 18.89 -21.43 -2.09
CA PRO A 24 19.93 -20.69 -1.39
C PRO A 24 20.21 -19.41 -2.19
N GLY A 25 20.01 -18.25 -1.55
CA GLY A 25 20.29 -16.95 -2.15
C GLY A 25 19.11 -16.00 -2.31
N GLN A 26 17.88 -16.33 -1.88
CA GLN A 26 16.77 -15.38 -1.91
C GLN A 26 16.02 -15.24 -0.58
N SER A 27 15.45 -14.05 -0.38
CA SER A 27 14.46 -13.77 0.66
C SER A 27 13.16 -13.32 -0.01
N THR A 28 12.07 -14.02 0.33
CA THR A 28 10.75 -13.89 -0.29
C THR A 28 9.74 -13.41 0.74
N PHE A 29 8.97 -12.40 0.37
CA PHE A 29 7.85 -11.85 1.10
C PHE A 29 6.56 -12.11 0.33
N VAL A 30 5.52 -12.52 1.03
CA VAL A 30 4.14 -12.59 0.52
C VAL A 30 3.24 -11.80 1.45
N SER A 31 2.48 -10.87 0.88
CA SER A 31 1.49 -10.07 1.62
C SER A 31 0.41 -10.94 2.27
N PRO A 32 -0.22 -10.49 3.37
CA PRO A 32 -1.33 -11.18 4.02
C PRO A 32 -2.50 -11.54 3.09
N SER A 33 -2.82 -10.69 2.11
CA SER A 33 -3.85 -10.96 1.11
C SER A 33 -3.41 -11.94 0.00
N ASN A 34 -2.12 -12.29 -0.06
CA ASN A 34 -1.49 -13.05 -1.15
C ASN A 34 -1.59 -12.36 -2.53
N ASP A 35 -1.88 -11.06 -2.52
CA ASP A 35 -2.05 -10.25 -3.72
C ASP A 35 -0.74 -9.65 -4.21
N LEU A 36 0.27 -9.54 -3.34
CA LEU A 36 1.64 -9.12 -3.62
C LEU A 36 2.63 -10.17 -3.13
N ALA A 37 3.62 -10.49 -3.95
CA ALA A 37 4.82 -11.20 -3.52
C ALA A 37 6.07 -10.49 -4.04
N PHE A 38 7.11 -10.45 -3.23
CA PHE A 38 8.37 -9.80 -3.54
C PHE A 38 9.51 -10.72 -3.16
N ALA A 39 10.52 -10.84 -4.00
CA ALA A 39 11.73 -11.56 -3.65
C ALA A 39 12.95 -10.77 -4.13
N LEU A 40 14.06 -10.94 -3.41
CA LEU A 40 15.30 -10.21 -3.66
C LEU A 40 16.51 -11.12 -3.49
N THR A 41 17.48 -10.98 -4.40
CA THR A 41 18.80 -11.61 -4.41
C THR A 41 19.86 -10.51 -4.57
N VAL A 42 21.00 -10.70 -3.90
CA VAL A 42 22.16 -9.83 -3.93
C VAL A 42 23.35 -10.67 -4.40
N PRO A 43 23.95 -10.36 -5.56
CA PRO A 43 25.09 -11.12 -6.05
C PRO A 43 26.32 -10.96 -5.15
N ASP A 44 27.04 -12.05 -4.91
CA ASP A 44 28.34 -12.04 -4.22
C ASP A 44 29.50 -11.85 -5.22
N ASN A 45 29.46 -10.77 -6.00
CA ASN A 45 30.43 -10.51 -7.09
C ASN A 45 31.05 -9.10 -7.03
N ALA A 46 31.10 -8.50 -5.83
CA ALA A 46 31.53 -7.12 -5.57
C ALA A 46 30.69 -6.02 -6.27
N SER A 47 29.67 -6.38 -7.04
CA SER A 47 28.74 -5.42 -7.64
C SER A 47 27.79 -4.82 -6.60
N SER A 48 27.34 -3.60 -6.86
CA SER A 48 26.23 -2.96 -6.14
C SER A 48 24.84 -3.39 -6.64
N ASP A 49 24.79 -4.37 -7.55
CA ASP A 49 23.54 -4.80 -8.17
C ASP A 49 22.58 -5.45 -7.18
N ILE A 50 21.30 -5.35 -7.48
CA ILE A 50 20.23 -6.09 -6.83
C ILE A 50 19.38 -6.72 -7.90
N TYR A 51 19.00 -7.96 -7.71
CA TYR A 51 18.05 -8.66 -8.55
C TYR A 51 16.78 -8.84 -7.74
N PHE A 52 15.64 -8.49 -8.31
CA PHE A 52 14.38 -8.61 -7.61
C PHE A 52 13.27 -9.05 -8.55
N SER A 53 12.28 -9.67 -7.95
CA SER A 53 11.05 -10.08 -8.60
C SER A 53 9.88 -9.54 -7.78
N LEU A 54 8.93 -8.91 -8.46
CA LEU A 54 7.72 -8.37 -7.85
C LEU A 54 6.50 -8.91 -8.60
N ARG A 55 5.63 -9.61 -7.88
CA ARG A 55 4.39 -10.18 -8.40
C ARG A 55 3.21 -9.46 -7.76
N SER A 56 2.20 -9.13 -8.57
CA SER A 56 0.94 -8.57 -8.09
C SER A 56 -0.26 -9.17 -8.82
N HIS A 57 -1.37 -9.37 -8.11
CA HIS A 57 -2.63 -9.75 -8.76
C HIS A 57 -3.14 -8.59 -9.63
N ARG A 58 -3.58 -8.91 -10.84
CA ARG A 58 -4.07 -7.96 -11.86
C ARG A 58 -5.28 -7.12 -11.49
N PHE A 59 -6.06 -7.49 -10.46
CA PHE A 59 -7.17 -6.63 -10.02
C PHE A 59 -6.70 -5.43 -9.19
N ASN A 60 -5.43 -5.42 -8.77
CA ASN A 60 -4.84 -4.27 -8.10
C ASN A 60 -4.51 -3.21 -9.14
N SER A 61 -4.88 -1.98 -8.87
CA SER A 61 -4.49 -0.85 -9.72
C SER A 61 -2.98 -0.73 -9.83
N TRP A 62 -2.26 -1.02 -8.74
CA TRP A 62 -0.81 -0.99 -8.66
C TRP A 62 -0.34 -1.82 -7.45
N ALA A 63 0.94 -2.18 -7.43
CA ALA A 63 1.62 -2.78 -6.29
C ALA A 63 3.00 -2.16 -6.11
N ALA A 64 3.48 -2.06 -4.88
CA ALA A 64 4.79 -1.51 -4.60
C ALA A 64 5.46 -2.17 -3.40
N VAL A 65 6.79 -2.18 -3.44
CA VAL A 65 7.66 -2.43 -2.28
C VAL A 65 8.55 -1.22 -2.09
N GLY A 66 8.58 -0.69 -0.87
CA GLY A 66 9.51 0.34 -0.44
C GLY A 66 10.70 -0.28 0.28
N LEU A 67 11.91 -0.02 -0.18
CA LEU A 67 13.15 -0.49 0.45
C LEU A 67 13.73 0.57 1.38
N GLY A 68 14.43 0.14 2.44
CA GLY A 68 15.30 1.02 3.23
C GLY A 68 14.62 1.82 4.34
N SER A 69 13.32 1.65 4.56
CA SER A 69 12.57 2.35 5.61
C SER A 69 11.48 1.47 6.20
N HIS A 70 10.99 1.85 7.39
CA HIS A 70 9.82 1.28 8.06
C HIS A 70 8.57 2.17 7.92
N ASP A 71 8.71 3.27 7.20
CA ASP A 71 7.69 4.30 6.99
C ASP A 71 7.80 4.80 5.53
N MET A 72 6.82 5.58 5.06
CA MET A 72 6.82 6.09 3.69
C MET A 72 8.02 7.02 3.40
N LYS A 73 8.42 7.83 4.38
CA LYS A 73 9.55 8.75 4.21
C LYS A 73 10.86 7.97 4.00
N GLY A 74 11.61 8.38 2.99
CA GLY A 74 12.97 7.90 2.75
C GLY A 74 13.07 6.49 2.18
N ALA A 75 11.96 5.86 1.80
CA ALA A 75 11.96 4.57 1.10
C ALA A 75 12.21 4.75 -0.41
N LEU A 76 12.90 3.80 -1.03
CA LEU A 76 12.89 3.63 -2.48
C LEU A 76 11.74 2.71 -2.87
N TYR A 77 10.77 3.24 -3.58
CA TYR A 77 9.61 2.49 -3.99
C TYR A 77 9.79 1.88 -5.37
N LEU A 78 9.52 0.59 -5.46
CA LEU A 78 9.50 -0.19 -6.69
C LEU A 78 8.04 -0.43 -7.08
N PHE A 79 7.42 0.53 -7.78
CA PHE A 79 6.03 0.39 -8.23
C PHE A 79 5.96 -0.43 -9.51
N ILE A 80 4.93 -1.28 -9.60
CA ILE A 80 4.46 -1.90 -10.84
C ILE A 80 2.97 -1.68 -11.00
N TYR A 81 2.55 -1.48 -12.25
CA TYR A 81 1.16 -1.47 -12.66
C TYR A 81 1.04 -1.89 -14.13
N PRO A 82 -0.14 -2.32 -14.60
CA PRO A 82 -0.31 -2.65 -16.00
C PRO A 82 -0.03 -1.45 -16.93
N SER A 83 0.65 -1.72 -18.04
CA SER A 83 0.79 -0.82 -19.19
C SER A 83 -0.57 -0.34 -19.72
N LEU A 84 -0.59 0.71 -20.52
CA LEU A 84 -1.81 1.32 -21.08
C LEU A 84 -2.71 0.29 -21.79
N ARG A 85 -2.10 -0.65 -22.53
CA ARG A 85 -2.80 -1.72 -23.24
C ARG A 85 -3.16 -2.91 -22.35
N GLY A 86 -2.68 -2.95 -21.12
CA GLY A 86 -2.92 -4.02 -20.16
C GLY A 86 -2.29 -5.37 -20.55
N ASN A 87 -1.31 -5.38 -21.46
CA ASN A 87 -0.64 -6.58 -21.95
C ASN A 87 0.85 -6.67 -21.52
N ASN A 88 1.37 -5.60 -20.92
CA ASN A 88 2.70 -5.49 -20.37
C ASN A 88 2.66 -4.75 -19.02
N ILE A 89 3.82 -4.56 -18.39
CA ILE A 89 3.98 -3.91 -17.08
C ILE A 89 4.71 -2.58 -17.27
N THR A 90 4.27 -1.57 -16.53
CA THR A 90 4.99 -0.32 -16.35
C THR A 90 5.67 -0.36 -14.99
N PHE A 91 6.99 -0.24 -15.00
CA PHE A 91 7.80 -0.12 -13.79
C PHE A 91 8.07 1.35 -13.48
N SER A 92 7.93 1.71 -12.21
CA SER A 92 8.03 3.09 -11.75
C SER A 92 8.80 3.15 -10.43
N PRO A 93 10.13 3.32 -10.48
CA PRO A 93 10.90 3.69 -9.30
C PRO A 93 10.46 5.07 -8.80
N ARG A 94 10.18 5.20 -7.50
CA ARG A 94 9.73 6.46 -6.89
C ARG A 94 10.39 6.74 -5.56
N LEU A 95 10.33 8.00 -5.13
CA LEU A 95 10.75 8.47 -3.82
C LEU A 95 9.68 9.34 -3.17
N ALA A 96 9.66 9.34 -1.85
CA ALA A 96 8.89 10.29 -1.03
C ALA A 96 9.68 10.64 0.23
N TYR A 97 9.58 11.88 0.67
CA TYR A 97 10.23 12.36 1.90
C TYR A 97 9.26 12.55 3.06
N ASP A 98 7.96 12.35 2.82
CA ASP A 98 6.88 12.38 3.79
C ASP A 98 5.70 11.56 3.24
N ASN A 99 4.54 11.65 3.89
CA ASN A 99 3.32 10.90 3.60
C ASN A 99 2.48 11.54 2.48
N TYR A 100 3.09 11.75 1.31
CA TYR A 100 2.42 12.19 0.08
C TYR A 100 2.70 11.21 -1.06
N GLU A 101 2.04 11.41 -2.20
CA GLU A 101 2.24 10.54 -3.37
C GLU A 101 3.72 10.56 -3.81
N PRO A 102 4.42 9.40 -3.83
CA PRO A 102 5.80 9.35 -4.27
C PRO A 102 5.95 9.87 -5.70
N PHE A 103 7.01 10.63 -5.95
CA PHE A 103 7.34 11.15 -7.28
C PHE A 103 8.29 10.20 -8.01
N TYR A 104 8.20 10.18 -9.34
CA TYR A 104 9.05 9.34 -10.18
C TYR A 104 10.54 9.71 -10.02
N PHE A 105 11.38 8.71 -9.78
CA PHE A 105 12.81 8.84 -9.59
C PHE A 105 13.56 8.23 -10.78
N ASP A 106 13.96 9.10 -11.71
CA ASP A 106 14.53 8.74 -13.01
C ASP A 106 16.01 8.33 -12.98
N LYS A 107 16.65 8.35 -11.80
CA LYS A 107 18.07 7.98 -11.64
C LYS A 107 18.29 6.50 -11.38
N VAL A 108 17.25 5.74 -11.10
CA VAL A 108 17.42 4.29 -10.94
C VAL A 108 17.81 3.68 -12.29
N GLY A 109 18.97 3.03 -12.34
CA GLY A 109 19.40 2.26 -13.51
C GLY A 109 18.98 0.80 -13.34
N TRP A 110 18.14 0.33 -14.26
CA TRP A 110 17.56 -1.02 -14.22
C TRP A 110 17.40 -1.60 -15.62
N GLU A 111 17.38 -2.93 -15.68
CA GLU A 111 17.06 -3.69 -16.88
C GLU A 111 16.03 -4.77 -16.57
N VAL A 112 15.10 -5.00 -17.51
CA VAL A 112 14.09 -6.04 -17.40
C VAL A 112 14.74 -7.40 -17.65
N LEU A 113 14.47 -8.35 -16.77
CA LEU A 113 14.92 -9.73 -16.90
C LEU A 113 13.81 -10.61 -17.52
N PRO A 114 14.19 -11.75 -18.14
CA PRO A 114 13.24 -12.73 -18.66
C PRO A 114 12.21 -13.18 -17.62
N GLY A 115 11.02 -13.56 -18.09
CA GLY A 115 9.89 -13.95 -17.23
C GLY A 115 9.06 -12.77 -16.72
N SER A 116 9.43 -11.53 -17.06
CA SER A 116 8.58 -10.36 -16.82
C SER A 116 7.39 -10.32 -17.78
N GLY A 117 6.20 -10.04 -17.26
CA GLY A 117 4.98 -9.90 -18.03
C GLY A 117 3.75 -10.39 -17.29
N ILE A 118 2.73 -10.74 -18.06
CA ILE A 118 1.48 -11.29 -17.51
C ILE A 118 1.60 -12.80 -17.41
N ASP A 119 1.38 -13.32 -16.21
CA ASP A 119 1.33 -14.75 -15.91
C ASP A 119 -0.02 -15.09 -15.24
N GLY A 120 -0.99 -15.50 -16.07
CA GLY A 120 -2.37 -15.76 -15.65
C GLY A 120 -3.03 -14.55 -15.00
N GLU A 121 -3.36 -14.67 -13.72
CA GLU A 121 -4.00 -13.63 -12.90
C GLU A 121 -3.01 -12.61 -12.31
N TYR A 122 -1.70 -12.82 -12.54
CA TYR A 122 -0.64 -12.00 -11.98
C TYR A 122 0.10 -11.20 -13.05
N ILE A 123 0.61 -10.05 -12.66
CA ILE A 123 1.75 -9.40 -13.30
C ILE A 123 3.00 -9.78 -12.52
N VAL A 124 4.07 -10.14 -13.23
CA VAL A 124 5.36 -10.51 -12.67
C VAL A 124 6.42 -9.61 -13.30
N PHE A 125 7.19 -8.91 -12.48
CA PHE A 125 8.26 -8.04 -12.94
C PHE A 125 9.57 -8.48 -12.33
N ASN A 126 10.49 -8.95 -13.17
CA ASN A 126 11.84 -9.37 -12.81
C ASN A 126 12.81 -8.33 -13.35
N ALA A 127 13.68 -7.80 -12.50
CA ALA A 127 14.64 -6.80 -12.92
C ALA A 127 15.96 -6.93 -12.19
N ARG A 128 17.01 -6.53 -12.90
CA ARG A 128 18.30 -6.19 -12.30
C ARG A 128 18.34 -4.68 -12.15
N CYS A 129 18.63 -4.22 -10.95
CA CYS A 129 18.97 -2.84 -10.71
C CYS A 129 20.47 -2.72 -10.47
N PHE A 130 21.12 -1.86 -11.25
CA PHE A 130 22.57 -1.67 -11.24
C PHE A 130 22.99 -0.27 -10.76
N GLU A 131 22.08 0.70 -10.73
CA GLU A 131 22.33 2.05 -10.23
C GLU A 131 21.22 2.54 -9.28
N HIS A 132 21.63 3.16 -8.18
CA HIS A 132 20.73 3.83 -7.22
C HIS A 132 19.66 2.96 -6.53
N CYS A 133 19.83 1.64 -6.46
CA CYS A 133 18.97 0.75 -5.66
C CYS A 133 19.53 0.32 -4.31
N ARG A 134 20.83 0.51 -4.05
CA ARG A 134 21.42 0.31 -2.72
C ARG A 134 21.50 1.60 -1.90
N SER A 135 21.47 2.74 -2.56
CA SER A 135 21.44 4.06 -1.95
C SER A 135 20.75 5.08 -2.85
N TRP A 136 20.04 6.02 -2.23
CA TRP A 136 19.29 7.07 -2.89
C TRP A 136 19.21 8.31 -1.98
N PRO A 137 18.79 9.47 -2.50
CA PRO A 137 18.61 10.65 -1.67
C PRO A 137 17.61 10.39 -0.53
N ALA A 138 18.07 10.52 0.71
CA ALA A 138 17.25 10.28 1.91
C ALA A 138 16.36 11.48 2.31
N GLY A 139 16.58 12.65 1.68
CA GLY A 139 15.96 13.90 2.10
C GLY A 139 16.36 14.25 3.54
N SER A 140 15.38 14.47 4.40
CA SER A 140 15.57 14.75 5.84
C SER A 140 15.45 13.52 6.74
N SER A 141 15.40 12.31 6.17
CA SER A 141 15.30 11.06 6.93
C SER A 141 16.68 10.41 7.12
N ASP A 142 16.83 9.61 8.18
CA ASP A 142 18.00 8.74 8.39
C ASP A 142 17.91 7.43 7.57
N SER A 143 17.10 7.41 6.51
CA SER A 143 16.92 6.29 5.58
C SER A 143 17.76 6.51 4.31
N GLY A 144 17.39 5.96 3.15
CA GLY A 144 18.13 6.23 1.91
C GLY A 144 19.14 5.17 1.48
N TYR A 145 19.12 3.99 2.10
CA TYR A 145 19.99 2.89 1.72
C TYR A 145 19.42 1.54 2.15
N ILE A 146 19.99 0.46 1.61
CA ILE A 146 19.82 -0.88 2.17
C ILE A 146 21.17 -1.40 2.67
N ASP A 147 21.15 -2.04 3.82
CA ASP A 147 22.28 -2.78 4.37
C ASP A 147 22.18 -4.25 3.97
N VAL A 148 22.94 -4.65 2.96
CA VAL A 148 23.00 -6.03 2.47
C VAL A 148 23.63 -7.02 3.46
N SER A 149 24.21 -6.54 4.57
CA SER A 149 24.75 -7.37 5.65
C SER A 149 23.75 -7.58 6.80
N SER A 150 22.65 -6.83 6.82
CA SER A 150 21.65 -6.87 7.89
C SER A 150 20.72 -8.07 7.76
N PRO A 151 20.50 -8.87 8.82
CA PRO A 151 19.50 -9.93 8.83
C PRO A 151 18.07 -9.39 9.00
N SER A 152 17.89 -8.08 9.15
CA SER A 152 16.61 -7.44 9.43
C SER A 152 16.46 -6.11 8.68
N GLN A 153 16.86 -6.10 7.41
CA GLN A 153 16.72 -4.92 6.55
C GLN A 153 15.25 -4.50 6.46
N ARG A 154 14.96 -3.24 6.79
CA ARG A 154 13.60 -2.71 6.78
C ARG A 154 13.09 -2.52 5.35
N ALA A 155 11.84 -2.91 5.13
CA ALA A 155 11.08 -2.67 3.93
C ALA A 155 9.59 -2.47 4.27
N ILE A 156 8.86 -1.90 3.34
CA ILE A 156 7.42 -1.73 3.39
C ILE A 156 6.80 -2.26 2.11
N TYR A 157 5.53 -2.65 2.17
CA TYR A 157 4.78 -3.03 0.98
C TYR A 157 3.47 -2.24 0.93
N ALA A 158 2.92 -2.09 -0.27
CA ALA A 158 1.64 -1.45 -0.47
C ALA A 158 0.93 -2.00 -1.72
N LEU A 159 -0.39 -2.07 -1.63
CA LEU A 159 -1.30 -2.50 -2.68
C LEU A 159 -2.32 -1.40 -2.96
N GLY A 160 -2.47 -1.05 -4.23
CA GLY A 160 -3.48 -0.11 -4.69
C GLY A 160 -4.91 -0.64 -4.56
N PRO A 161 -5.93 0.22 -4.76
CA PRO A 161 -7.34 -0.17 -4.78
C PRO A 161 -7.62 -1.32 -5.77
N LYS A 162 -8.69 -2.07 -5.51
CA LYS A 162 -9.20 -3.10 -6.44
C LYS A 162 -9.97 -2.43 -7.59
N GLU A 163 -9.24 -1.86 -8.53
CA GLU A 163 -9.79 -1.18 -9.70
C GLU A 163 -8.86 -1.32 -10.90
N ILE A 164 -9.41 -1.12 -12.10
CA ILE A 164 -8.62 -1.14 -13.33
C ILE A 164 -7.84 0.18 -13.42
N PHE A 165 -6.52 0.09 -13.51
CA PHE A 165 -5.63 1.21 -13.77
C PHE A 165 -4.52 0.78 -14.73
N HIS A 166 -4.44 1.45 -15.88
CA HIS A 166 -3.49 1.14 -16.94
C HIS A 166 -2.78 2.44 -17.34
N SER A 167 -1.45 2.41 -17.44
CA SER A 167 -0.67 3.57 -17.89
C SER A 167 0.72 3.16 -18.34
N ASP A 168 1.21 3.75 -19.44
CA ASP A 168 2.62 3.64 -19.87
C ASP A 168 3.50 4.75 -19.25
N ASN A 169 2.90 5.74 -18.57
CA ASN A 169 3.64 6.83 -17.95
C ASN A 169 4.15 6.40 -16.58
N PRO A 170 5.48 6.28 -16.36
CA PRO A 170 6.03 5.92 -15.05
C PRO A 170 5.69 6.94 -13.96
N ALA A 171 5.39 8.20 -14.30
CA ALA A 171 4.98 9.25 -13.38
C ALA A 171 3.45 9.42 -13.27
N ALA A 172 2.65 8.41 -13.61
CA ALA A 172 1.19 8.50 -13.52
C ALA A 172 0.68 8.68 -12.09
N ASN A 173 -0.39 9.45 -11.90
CA ASN A 173 -0.99 9.65 -10.58
C ASN A 173 -1.62 8.35 -10.05
N LEU A 174 -1.31 7.99 -8.81
CA LEU A 174 -1.76 6.76 -8.15
C LEU A 174 -2.68 7.08 -6.96
N LYS A 175 -3.78 6.34 -6.83
CA LYS A 175 -4.65 6.43 -5.65
C LYS A 175 -4.00 5.78 -4.43
N TYR A 176 -4.41 6.20 -3.24
CA TYR A 176 -3.97 5.65 -1.95
C TYR A 176 -4.11 4.12 -1.88
N HIS A 177 -3.13 3.48 -1.22
CA HIS A 177 -3.14 2.04 -1.00
C HIS A 177 -4.32 1.59 -0.13
N ARG A 178 -4.87 0.42 -0.46
CA ARG A 178 -5.88 -0.26 0.34
C ARG A 178 -5.30 -1.23 1.36
N GLU A 179 -4.05 -1.61 1.19
CA GLU A 179 -3.33 -2.49 2.10
C GLU A 179 -1.86 -2.12 2.07
N TYR A 180 -1.24 -2.03 3.23
CA TYR A 180 0.15 -1.69 3.37
C TYR A 180 0.70 -2.24 4.68
N GLY A 181 2.02 -2.30 4.81
CA GLY A 181 2.63 -2.76 6.04
C GLY A 181 4.14 -2.72 6.01
N VAL A 182 4.73 -3.09 7.14
CA VAL A 182 6.17 -3.11 7.37
C VAL A 182 6.63 -4.56 7.48
N PHE A 183 7.72 -4.88 6.82
CA PHE A 183 8.36 -6.18 6.92
C PHE A 183 9.88 -6.03 6.94
N THR A 184 10.57 -7.09 7.33
CA THR A 184 12.03 -7.17 7.26
C THR A 184 12.48 -8.24 6.29
N ILE A 185 13.63 -8.00 5.68
CA ILE A 185 14.30 -8.90 4.77
C ILE A 185 15.60 -9.37 5.44
N ASP A 186 15.80 -10.68 5.52
CA ASP A 186 17.10 -11.25 5.88
C ASP A 186 18.03 -11.16 4.68
N MET A 187 18.86 -10.12 4.63
CA MET A 187 19.76 -9.88 3.50
C MET A 187 20.92 -10.88 3.48
N LYS A 188 21.28 -11.50 4.61
CA LYS A 188 22.35 -12.50 4.64
C LYS A 188 22.02 -13.74 3.82
N ARG A 189 20.72 -14.07 3.74
CA ARG A 189 20.21 -15.14 2.89
C ARG A 189 20.07 -14.77 1.42
N THR A 190 20.12 -13.48 1.08
CA THR A 190 19.99 -13.03 -0.31
C THR A 190 21.29 -13.15 -1.10
N GLN A 191 22.40 -13.48 -0.43
CA GLN A 191 23.71 -13.60 -1.08
C GLN A 191 23.75 -14.85 -1.98
N GLY A 192 24.03 -14.65 -3.27
CA GLY A 192 24.05 -15.77 -4.20
C GLY A 192 24.38 -15.41 -5.63
N VAL A 193 23.79 -16.18 -6.54
CA VAL A 193 23.97 -16.06 -8.00
C VAL A 193 23.29 -14.78 -8.50
N PRO A 194 23.88 -14.06 -9.48
CA PRO A 194 23.25 -12.90 -10.12
C PRO A 194 22.09 -13.30 -11.04
N ASP A 195 20.99 -13.75 -10.46
CA ASP A 195 19.78 -14.12 -11.18
C ASP A 195 18.51 -13.59 -10.49
N ALA A 196 17.44 -13.45 -11.27
CA ALA A 196 16.13 -13.05 -10.77
C ALA A 196 15.60 -14.09 -9.76
N PRO A 197 15.15 -13.66 -8.58
CA PRO A 197 14.45 -14.54 -7.65
C PRO A 197 13.21 -15.16 -8.29
N VAL A 198 12.88 -16.40 -7.92
CA VAL A 198 11.73 -17.10 -8.50
C VAL A 198 10.47 -16.80 -7.68
N LEU A 199 9.44 -16.27 -8.34
CA LEU A 199 8.10 -16.08 -7.77
C LEU A 199 7.05 -16.81 -8.61
N ASN A 200 6.12 -17.48 -7.93
CA ASN A 200 4.95 -18.12 -8.52
C ASN A 200 3.74 -18.00 -7.59
N SER A 201 2.61 -18.62 -7.97
CA SER A 201 1.37 -18.60 -7.18
C SER A 201 1.45 -19.40 -5.88
N SER A 202 2.37 -20.36 -5.79
CA SER A 202 2.64 -21.15 -4.57
C SER A 202 3.71 -20.57 -3.66
N SER A 203 4.39 -19.48 -4.05
CA SER A 203 5.42 -18.83 -3.21
C SER A 203 4.90 -18.53 -1.82
N ARG A 204 5.77 -18.68 -0.82
CA ARG A 204 5.51 -18.36 0.59
C ARG A 204 6.57 -17.41 1.12
N SER A 205 6.25 -16.73 2.20
CA SER A 205 7.24 -15.90 2.89
C SER A 205 8.33 -16.79 3.47
N ASP A 206 9.57 -16.51 3.10
CA ASP A 206 10.76 -17.21 3.59
C ASP A 206 11.94 -16.24 3.62
N GLY A 207 12.68 -16.18 4.71
CA GLY A 207 13.72 -15.15 4.91
C GLY A 207 13.18 -13.73 5.06
N THR A 208 11.89 -13.59 5.35
CA THR A 208 11.24 -12.32 5.64
C THR A 208 10.32 -12.44 6.85
N PHE A 209 10.09 -11.32 7.55
CA PHE A 209 9.20 -11.26 8.71
C PHE A 209 8.28 -10.05 8.59
N LEU A 210 6.96 -10.29 8.69
CA LEU A 210 5.96 -9.22 8.69
C LEU A 210 5.85 -8.64 10.10
N ASP A 211 6.13 -7.35 10.24
CA ASP A 211 6.07 -6.64 11.52
C ASP A 211 4.66 -6.08 11.75
N SER A 212 4.11 -5.40 10.73
CA SER A 212 2.76 -4.86 10.79
C SER A 212 2.09 -4.89 9.42
N SER A 213 0.76 -5.00 9.41
CA SER A 213 -0.06 -4.84 8.22
C SER A 213 -1.34 -4.12 8.58
N THR A 214 -1.76 -3.25 7.68
CA THR A 214 -2.99 -2.49 7.76
C THR A 214 -3.75 -2.69 6.47
N HIS A 215 -4.98 -3.15 6.59
CA HIS A 215 -5.92 -3.14 5.49
C HIS A 215 -6.83 -1.92 5.70
N ALA A 216 -6.90 -1.04 4.71
CA ALA A 216 -7.98 -0.08 4.58
C ALA A 216 -9.26 -0.89 4.32
N GLY A 217 -9.84 -1.42 5.39
CA GLY A 217 -11.23 -1.82 5.43
C GLY A 217 -12.09 -0.60 5.13
N LYS A 218 -13.37 -0.82 4.79
CA LYS A 218 -14.34 0.28 4.72
C LYS A 218 -14.24 1.03 6.03
N ASP A 219 -13.68 2.24 6.03
CA ASP A 219 -13.51 3.04 7.24
C ASP A 219 -14.89 3.48 7.72
N VAL A 220 -15.63 2.57 8.35
CA VAL A 220 -16.92 2.85 8.96
C VAL A 220 -16.73 3.97 9.97
N LEU A 221 -15.58 4.03 10.65
CA LEU A 221 -15.24 5.13 11.55
C LEU A 221 -15.12 6.47 10.82
N ASN A 222 -14.40 6.54 9.69
CA ASN A 222 -14.29 7.79 8.92
C ASN A 222 -15.63 8.16 8.26
N MET A 223 -16.39 7.18 7.78
CA MET A 223 -17.75 7.38 7.26
C MET A 223 -18.70 7.91 8.35
N VAL A 224 -18.71 7.29 9.53
CA VAL A 224 -19.50 7.73 10.69
C VAL A 224 -19.03 9.11 11.15
N HIS A 225 -17.73 9.38 11.17
CA HIS A 225 -17.18 10.69 11.50
C HIS A 225 -17.64 11.77 10.52
N SER A 226 -17.57 11.52 9.21
CA SER A 226 -18.08 12.46 8.19
C SER A 226 -19.58 12.70 8.32
N VAL A 227 -20.37 11.65 8.57
CA VAL A 227 -21.82 11.77 8.78
C VAL A 227 -22.13 12.54 10.07
N PHE A 228 -21.37 12.31 11.15
CA PHE A 228 -21.52 13.00 12.42
C PHE A 228 -21.16 14.49 12.32
N MET A 229 -20.08 14.82 11.60
CA MET A 229 -19.69 16.21 11.34
C MET A 229 -20.75 16.94 10.51
N LEU A 230 -21.33 16.29 9.49
CA LEU A 230 -22.43 16.86 8.71
C LEU A 230 -23.67 17.12 9.58
N PHE A 231 -24.05 16.15 10.42
CA PHE A 231 -25.17 16.31 11.36
C PHE A 231 -24.96 17.48 12.32
N PHE A 232 -23.78 17.55 12.96
CA PHE A 232 -23.44 18.64 13.88
C PHE A 232 -23.43 20.01 13.20
N MET A 233 -22.92 20.08 11.97
CA MET A 233 -22.92 21.32 11.19
C MET A 233 -24.36 21.80 10.97
N VAL A 234 -25.27 20.94 10.53
CA VAL A 234 -26.68 21.29 10.30
C VAL A 234 -27.37 21.74 11.60
N VAL A 235 -27.18 21.00 12.70
CA VAL A 235 -27.76 21.35 14.01
C VAL A 235 -27.24 22.69 14.51
N MET A 236 -25.95 22.98 14.34
CA MET A 236 -25.35 24.26 14.73
C MET A 236 -25.92 25.43 13.92
N PHE A 237 -26.10 25.27 12.61
CA PHE A 237 -26.70 26.31 11.76
C PHE A 237 -28.16 26.59 12.14
N ILE A 238 -28.97 25.55 12.39
CA ILE A 238 -30.36 25.71 12.83
C ILE A 238 -30.43 26.31 14.24
N GLY A 239 -29.58 25.85 15.16
CA GLY A 239 -29.50 26.40 16.52
C GLY A 239 -29.10 27.88 16.51
N TYR A 240 -28.15 28.25 15.65
CA TYR A 240 -27.72 29.64 15.49
C TYR A 240 -28.83 30.55 14.96
N THR A 241 -29.57 30.11 13.92
CA THR A 241 -30.67 30.92 13.37
C THR A 241 -31.81 31.08 14.37
N LEU A 242 -32.18 30.01 15.11
CA LEU A 242 -33.18 30.07 16.17
C LEU A 242 -32.74 30.97 17.34
N ALA A 243 -31.47 30.90 17.75
CA ALA A 243 -30.93 31.78 18.79
C ALA A 243 -30.97 33.25 18.35
N ARG A 244 -30.62 33.55 17.09
CA ARG A 244 -30.73 34.90 16.52
C ARG A 244 -32.17 35.40 16.46
N LEU A 245 -33.12 34.57 16.03
CA LEU A 245 -34.54 34.91 16.00
C LEU A 245 -35.08 35.18 17.41
N ASN A 246 -34.68 34.40 18.40
CA ASN A 246 -35.08 34.61 19.80
C ASN A 246 -34.53 35.93 20.37
N ILE A 247 -33.26 36.24 20.11
CA ILE A 247 -32.63 37.50 20.54
C ILE A 247 -33.28 38.71 19.83
N SER A 248 -33.57 38.60 18.53
CA SER A 248 -34.30 39.63 17.78
C SER A 248 -35.73 39.82 18.30
N CYS A 249 -36.42 38.75 18.72
CA CYS A 249 -37.75 38.82 19.31
C CYS A 249 -37.74 39.51 20.69
N GLN A 250 -36.79 39.13 21.56
CA GLN A 250 -36.65 39.73 22.90
C GLN A 250 -36.30 41.23 22.85
N SER A 251 -35.42 41.62 21.93
CA SER A 251 -35.06 43.03 21.71
C SER A 251 -36.23 43.86 21.15
N ALA A 252 -37.03 43.31 20.23
CA ALA A 252 -38.24 43.97 19.72
C ALA A 252 -39.33 44.14 20.80
N LEU A 253 -39.52 43.13 21.67
CA LEU A 253 -40.46 43.19 22.79
C LEU A 253 -40.03 44.23 23.85
N SER A 254 -38.74 44.29 24.16
CA SER A 254 -38.19 45.25 25.13
C SER A 254 -38.28 46.69 24.64
N ALA A 255 -38.05 46.94 23.35
CA ALA A 255 -38.22 48.27 22.74
C ALA A 255 -39.69 48.75 22.78
N ARG A 256 -40.65 47.84 22.58
CA ARG A 256 -42.09 48.18 22.68
C ARG A 256 -42.53 48.51 24.11
N MET A 257 -42.02 47.81 25.13
CA MET A 257 -42.34 48.12 26.53
C MET A 257 -41.76 49.47 26.98
N LEU A 258 -40.55 49.84 26.53
CA LEU A 258 -39.95 51.14 26.83
C LEU A 258 -40.64 52.32 26.12
N SER A 259 -41.37 52.07 25.02
CA SER A 259 -42.19 53.08 24.34
C SER A 259 -43.60 53.25 24.91
N TRP A 260 -44.00 52.44 25.90
CA TRP A 260 -45.32 52.55 26.54
C TRP A 260 -45.32 53.69 27.56
N SER A 261 -45.48 54.92 27.06
CA SER A 261 -45.84 56.07 27.88
C SER A 261 -47.34 56.00 28.24
N PRO A 262 -47.73 56.02 29.53
CA PRO A 262 -49.12 55.96 29.93
C PRO A 262 -49.77 57.32 29.69
N GLY A 263 -50.21 57.56 28.46
CA GLY A 263 -50.78 58.86 28.13
C GLY A 263 -51.21 59.08 26.71
N HIS A 264 -51.80 58.11 26.00
CA HIS A 264 -52.71 58.41 24.89
C HIS A 264 -53.53 57.16 24.53
N ARG A 265 -54.85 57.24 24.67
CA ARG A 265 -55.80 56.23 24.16
C ARG A 265 -55.91 56.40 22.65
N SER A 266 -55.35 55.46 21.88
CA SER A 266 -55.67 55.30 20.45
C SER A 266 -55.52 53.84 20.04
N CYS A 267 -56.66 53.25 19.66
CA CYS A 267 -56.94 52.06 18.83
C CYS A 267 -55.84 51.00 18.58
N LEU A 268 -56.13 49.75 18.99
CA LEU A 268 -55.44 48.52 18.58
C LEU A 268 -55.55 48.25 17.06
N PRO A 269 -54.50 47.66 16.46
CA PRO A 269 -54.62 46.60 15.45
C PRO A 269 -53.93 45.29 15.92
N PRO A 270 -54.09 44.16 15.19
CA PRO A 270 -54.18 42.83 15.78
C PRO A 270 -52.84 42.19 16.14
N LEU A 271 -52.91 41.28 17.11
CA LEU A 271 -51.85 40.36 17.50
C LEU A 271 -51.31 39.59 16.29
N LEU A 272 -50.07 39.85 15.93
CA LEU A 272 -49.25 38.89 15.19
C LEU A 272 -48.72 37.87 16.20
N THR A 273 -49.37 36.72 16.24
CA THR A 273 -48.87 35.51 16.90
C THR A 273 -47.56 35.08 16.24
N CYS A 274 -46.48 35.04 17.02
CA CYS A 274 -45.27 34.30 16.64
C CYS A 274 -45.63 32.81 16.65
N HIS A 275 -45.44 32.14 15.52
CA HIS A 275 -45.43 30.68 15.40
C HIS A 275 -44.00 30.18 15.42
#